data_AF-A0A1X7V9N1-F1
#
_entry.id   AF-A0A1X7V9N1-F1
#
_cell.length_a   1.000
_cell.length_b   1.000
_cell.length_c   1.000
_cell.angle_alpha   90.00
_cell.angle_beta   90.00
_cell.angle_gamma   90.00
#
_symmetry.space_group_name_H-M   'P 1'
#
loop_
_entity.id
_entity.type
_entity.pdbx_description
1 polymer ?
#
loop_
_entity_poly.entity_id
_entity_poly.type
_entity_poly.pdbx_seq_one_letter_code
_entity_poly.pdbx_strand_id
1 'polypeptide(L)'
;TNFPSATFLPKLHMLEDHIVPWMKRWRIGCGCMGEQGAESLHASFNNTERAYKNMRDRVDRLRVVLQNHHFKILPFTQSLEPPLLKKRKAKEDKETL
;
A
#
# COMPACT_ATOMS: atom_id res chain seq x y z
N THR A 1 -22.19 3.12 30.73
CA THR A 1 -22.23 1.64 30.75
C THR A 1 -21.12 1.17 31.64
N ASN A 2 -21.45 0.69 32.83
CA ASN A 2 -20.47 0.14 33.77
C ASN A 2 -20.39 -1.37 33.59
N PHE A 3 -19.21 -1.95 33.79
CA PHE A 3 -19.10 -3.40 33.93
C PHE A 3 -20.06 -3.87 35.05
N PRO A 4 -20.84 -4.95 34.86
CA PRO A 4 -20.68 -6.01 33.84
C PRO A 4 -21.61 -5.92 32.62
N SER A 5 -22.42 -4.89 32.45
CA SER A 5 -23.38 -4.79 31.32
C SER A 5 -22.80 -4.21 30.04
N ALA A 6 -21.49 -3.98 30.00
CA ALA A 6 -20.80 -3.47 28.83
C ALA A 6 -20.77 -4.54 27.72
N THR A 7 -21.15 -4.15 26.51
CA THR A 7 -20.96 -4.97 25.32
C THR A 7 -19.62 -4.61 24.66
N PHE A 8 -18.89 -5.62 24.19
CA PHE A 8 -17.61 -5.43 23.52
C PHE A 8 -17.80 -5.38 22.02
N LEU A 9 -17.08 -4.47 21.36
CA LEU A 9 -17.03 -4.44 19.91
C LEU A 9 -16.36 -5.73 19.40
N PRO A 10 -16.81 -6.31 18.28
CA PRO A 10 -16.17 -7.49 17.68
C PRO A 10 -14.66 -7.32 17.50
N LYS A 11 -14.22 -6.12 17.12
CA LYS A 11 -12.79 -5.79 16.99
C LYS A 11 -12.03 -5.95 18.30
N LEU A 12 -12.61 -5.56 19.44
CA LEU A 12 -11.98 -5.69 20.75
C LEU A 12 -11.89 -7.16 21.17
N HIS A 13 -12.96 -7.94 20.98
CA HIS A 13 -12.95 -9.38 21.24
C HIS A 13 -11.90 -10.12 20.39
N MET A 14 -11.77 -9.77 19.11
CA MET A 14 -10.72 -10.32 18.24
C MET A 14 -9.32 -10.02 18.77
N LEU A 15 -9.09 -8.80 19.27
CA LEU A 15 -7.80 -8.40 19.83
C LEU A 15 -7.46 -9.13 21.13
N GLU A 16 -8.44 -9.29 22.02
CA GLU A 16 -8.25 -9.89 23.34
C GLU A 16 -8.10 -11.42 23.26
N ASP A 17 -9.02 -12.10 22.57
CA ASP A 17 -9.12 -13.56 22.65
C ASP A 17 -8.36 -14.30 21.54
N HIS A 18 -8.16 -13.67 20.37
CA HIS A 18 -7.69 -14.39 19.17
C HIS A 18 -6.27 -14.04 18.73
N ILE A 19 -5.74 -12.87 19.10
CA ILE A 19 -4.40 -12.43 18.65
C ILE A 19 -3.27 -13.29 19.22
N VAL A 20 -3.32 -13.66 20.50
CA VAL A 20 -2.26 -14.49 21.11
C VAL A 20 -2.23 -15.91 20.50
N PRO A 21 -3.36 -16.64 20.36
CA PRO A 21 -3.39 -17.90 19.62
C PRO A 21 -2.88 -17.77 18.18
N TRP A 22 -3.27 -16.71 17.48
CA TRP A 22 -2.83 -16.44 16.10
C TRP A 22 -1.31 -16.29 16.00
N MET A 23 -0.71 -15.40 16.81
CA MET A 23 0.73 -15.16 16.79
C MET A 23 1.53 -16.41 17.16
N LYS A 24 1.03 -17.23 18.10
CA LYS A 24 1.65 -18.51 18.46
C LYS A 24 1.62 -19.50 17.30
N ARG A 25 0.53 -19.55 16.53
CA ARG A 25 0.37 -20.45 15.37
C ARG A 25 1.24 -20.04 14.20
N TRP A 26 1.18 -18.77 13.80
CA TRP A 26 1.76 -18.30 12.54
C TRP A 26 3.15 -17.66 12.70
N ARG A 27 3.57 -17.37 13.93
CA ARG A 27 4.87 -16.76 14.26
C ARG A 27 5.16 -15.43 13.57
N ILE A 28 4.11 -14.76 13.10
CA ILE A 28 4.16 -13.43 12.51
C ILE A 28 3.04 -12.57 13.09
N GLY A 29 3.22 -11.24 13.04
CA GLY A 29 2.19 -10.30 13.44
C GLY A 29 1.00 -10.35 12.49
N CYS A 30 -0.23 -10.20 13.00
CA CYS A 30 -1.45 -10.21 12.19
C CYS A 30 -1.45 -9.12 11.10
N GLY A 31 -0.75 -8.00 11.33
CA GLY A 31 -0.60 -6.93 10.33
C GLY A 31 0.14 -7.36 9.05
N CYS A 32 1.01 -8.38 9.12
CA CYS A 32 1.69 -8.92 7.95
C CYS A 32 0.75 -9.70 7.01
N MET A 33 -0.42 -10.12 7.51
CA MET A 33 -1.48 -10.75 6.71
C MET A 33 -2.72 -9.84 6.57
N GLY A 34 -2.57 -8.55 6.85
CA GLY A 34 -3.65 -7.58 6.73
C GLY A 34 -3.93 -7.18 5.27
N GLU A 35 -5.03 -6.45 5.10
CA GLU A 35 -5.53 -6.04 3.78
C GLU A 35 -4.74 -4.88 3.14
N GLN A 36 -3.82 -4.27 3.89
CA GLN A 36 -3.05 -3.09 3.45
C GLN A 36 -2.26 -3.35 2.15
N GLY A 37 -1.78 -4.58 1.94
CA GLY A 37 -1.11 -4.96 0.69
C GLY A 37 -2.04 -4.86 -0.53
N ALA A 38 -3.29 -5.30 -0.39
CA ALA A 38 -4.29 -5.24 -1.45
C ALA A 38 -4.71 -3.79 -1.73
N GLU A 39 -4.91 -2.98 -0.69
CA GLU A 39 -5.22 -1.55 -0.83
C GLU A 39 -4.10 -0.80 -1.57
N SER A 40 -2.84 -1.10 -1.26
CA SER A 40 -1.68 -0.53 -1.95
C SER A 40 -1.64 -0.92 -3.44
N LEU A 41 -1.95 -2.18 -3.75
CA LEU A 41 -2.07 -2.64 -5.14
C LEU A 41 -3.16 -1.88 -5.89
N HIS A 42 -4.34 -1.70 -5.30
CA HIS A 42 -5.41 -0.90 -5.91
C HIS A 42 -4.96 0.52 -6.23
N ALA A 43 -4.27 1.19 -5.30
CA ALA A 43 -3.72 2.52 -5.55
C ALA A 43 -2.69 2.52 -6.69
N SER A 44 -1.81 1.51 -6.76
CA SER A 44 -0.82 1.33 -7.83
C SER A 44 -1.47 1.16 -9.21
N PHE A 45 -2.51 0.34 -9.30
CA PHE A 45 -3.26 0.13 -10.53
C PHE A 45 -4.02 1.39 -10.96
N ASN A 46 -4.71 2.07 -10.05
CA ASN A 46 -5.41 3.33 -10.34
C ASN A 46 -4.46 4.40 -10.88
N ASN A 47 -3.25 4.51 -10.33
CA ASN A 47 -2.23 5.43 -10.83
C ASN A 47 -1.68 5.01 -12.20
N THR A 48 -1.48 3.72 -12.42
CA THR A 48 -1.00 3.20 -13.71
C THR A 48 -2.05 3.39 -14.80
N GLU A 49 -3.32 3.09 -14.52
CA GLU A 49 -4.42 3.27 -15.47
C GLU A 49 -4.60 4.75 -15.88
N ARG A 50 -4.39 5.70 -14.96
CA ARG A 50 -4.44 7.13 -15.27
C ARG A 50 -3.50 7.52 -16.41
N ALA A 51 -2.30 6.92 -16.49
CA ALA A 51 -1.34 7.19 -17.56
C ALA A 51 -1.82 6.69 -18.94
N TYR A 52 -2.69 5.68 -18.95
CA TYR A 52 -3.20 5.02 -20.16
C TYR A 52 -4.67 5.34 -20.45
N LYS A 53 -5.25 6.35 -19.77
CA LYS A 53 -6.66 6.74 -19.88
C LYS A 53 -7.12 7.00 -21.32
N ASN A 54 -6.22 7.49 -22.18
CA ASN A 54 -6.53 7.84 -23.57
C ASN A 54 -6.59 6.64 -24.52
N MET A 55 -6.23 5.42 -24.07
CA MET A 55 -6.39 4.20 -24.85
C MET A 55 -7.89 3.85 -24.93
N ARG A 56 -8.41 3.83 -26.16
CA ARG A 56 -9.83 3.55 -26.45
C ARG A 56 -10.18 2.08 -26.27
N ASP A 57 -9.31 1.19 -26.74
CA ASP A 57 -9.50 -0.25 -26.58
C ASP A 57 -9.21 -0.67 -25.13
N ARG A 58 -10.20 -1.31 -24.51
CA ARG A 58 -10.13 -1.67 -23.08
C ARG A 58 -9.24 -2.87 -22.83
N VAL A 59 -9.17 -3.82 -23.76
CA VAL A 59 -8.37 -5.04 -23.62
C VAL A 59 -6.90 -4.71 -23.74
N ASP A 60 -6.53 -3.90 -24.72
CA ASP A 60 -5.17 -3.40 -24.90
C ASP A 60 -4.75 -2.51 -23.72
N ARG A 61 -5.65 -1.65 -23.23
CA ARG A 61 -5.37 -0.84 -22.04
C ARG A 61 -5.06 -1.72 -20.83
N LEU A 62 -5.88 -2.74 -20.58
CA LEU A 62 -5.65 -3.67 -19.48
C LEU A 62 -4.33 -4.41 -19.65
N ARG A 63 -4.02 -4.88 -20.86
CA ARG A 63 -2.76 -5.57 -21.18
C ARG A 63 -1.54 -4.72 -20.85
N VAL A 64 -1.55 -3.45 -21.27
CA VAL A 64 -0.44 -2.52 -21.01
C VAL A 64 -0.32 -2.19 -19.53
N VAL A 65 -1.44 -1.99 -18.82
CA VAL A 65 -1.46 -1.75 -17.37
C VAL A 65 -0.85 -2.94 -16.62
N LEU A 66 -1.23 -4.17 -16.97
CA LEU A 66 -0.69 -5.39 -16.36
C LEU A 66 0.80 -5.55 -16.65
N GLN A 67 1.23 -5.34 -17.90
CA GLN A 67 2.64 -5.40 -18.27
C GLN A 67 3.47 -4.35 -17.51
N ASN A 68 2.99 -3.11 -17.41
CA ASN A 68 3.68 -2.04 -16.69
C ASN A 68 3.83 -2.38 -15.20
N HIS A 69 2.75 -2.87 -14.57
CA HIS A 69 2.79 -3.30 -13.18
C HIS A 69 3.78 -4.46 -12.98
N HIS A 70 3.77 -5.46 -13.88
CA HIS A 70 4.71 -6.58 -13.83
C HIS A 70 6.17 -6.10 -13.87
N PHE A 71 6.54 -5.20 -14.80
CA PHE A 71 7.91 -4.68 -14.87
C PHE A 71 8.36 -3.96 -13.60
N LYS A 72 7.45 -3.26 -12.91
CA LYS A 72 7.77 -2.56 -11.65
C LYS A 72 8.04 -3.51 -10.48
N ILE A 73 7.35 -4.64 -10.41
CA ILE A 73 7.49 -5.58 -9.28
C ILE A 73 8.66 -6.56 -9.47
N LEU A 74 9.19 -6.68 -10.69
CA LEU A 74 10.32 -7.56 -10.96
C LEU A 74 11.57 -7.07 -10.20
N PRO A 75 12.17 -7.91 -9.32
CA PRO A 75 13.34 -7.50 -8.54
C PRO A 75 14.53 -7.06 -9.41
N PHE A 76 14.69 -7.68 -10.58
CA PHE A 76 15.72 -7.33 -11.54
C PHE A 76 15.58 -5.87 -12.01
N THR A 77 14.39 -5.47 -12.47
CA THR A 77 14.14 -4.09 -12.92
C THR A 77 14.32 -3.10 -11.78
N GLN A 78 13.87 -3.44 -10.57
CA GLN A 78 14.00 -2.57 -9.40
C GLN A 78 15.47 -2.32 -9.03
N SER A 79 16.34 -3.31 -9.22
CA SER A 79 17.78 -3.16 -8.98
C SER A 79 18.48 -2.22 -9.97
N LEU A 80 17.85 -1.95 -11.11
CA LEU A 80 18.35 -1.04 -12.15
C LEU A 80 17.82 0.39 -12.00
N GLU A 81 16.87 0.63 -11.08
CA GLU A 81 16.30 1.95 -10.89
C GLU A 81 17.34 2.91 -10.28
N PRO A 82 17.61 4.06 -10.91
CA PRO A 82 18.59 5.00 -10.38
C PRO A 82 18.11 5.57 -9.04
N PRO A 83 19.04 5.89 -8.12
CA PRO A 83 18.67 6.49 -6.85
C PRO A 83 17.91 7.80 -7.08
N LEU A 84 16.89 8.05 -6.25
CA LEU A 84 16.09 9.26 -6.33
C LEU A 84 17.01 10.49 -6.31
N LEU A 85 16.87 11.34 -7.34
CA LEU A 85 17.59 12.61 -7.37
C LEU A 85 17.23 13.41 -6.12
N LYS A 86 18.24 13.76 -5.32
CA LYS A 86 18.05 14.61 -4.13
C LYS A 86 17.32 15.88 -4.59
N LYS A 87 16.13 16.13 -4.04
CA LYS A 87 15.41 17.38 -4.28
C LYS A 87 16.35 18.54 -3.94
N ARG A 88 16.59 19.44 -4.89
CA ARG A 88 17.32 20.69 -4.63
C ARG A 88 16.58 21.41 -3.49
N LYS A 89 17.30 21.76 -2.41
CA LYS A 89 16.75 22.63 -1.37
C LYS A 89 16.27 23.90 -2.06
N ALA A 90 15.03 24.32 -1.80
CA ALA A 90 14.54 25.61 -2.24
C ALA A 90 15.50 26.68 -1.68
N LYS A 91 15.90 27.63 -2.53
CA LYS A 91 16.72 28.77 -2.12
C LYS A 91 15.89 29.55 -1.10
N GLU A 92 16.38 29.69 0.12
CA GLU A 92 15.81 30.64 1.08
C GLU A 92 16.00 32.04 0.47
N ASP A 93 14.90 32.63 0.01
CA ASP A 93 14.87 34.04 -0.35
C ASP A 93 15.10 34.83 0.95
N LYS A 94 16.33 35.32 1.12
CA LYS A 94 16.65 36.26 2.19
C LYS A 94 15.89 37.56 1.90
N GLU A 95 14.77 37.76 2.59
CA GLU A 95 14.15 39.07 2.75
C GLU A 95 15.20 40.04 3.30
N THR A 96 15.63 40.96 2.45
CA THR A 96 16.32 42.19 2.83
C THR A 96 15.31 43.12 3.51
N LEU A 97 15.55 43.37 4.80
CA LEU A 97 15.06 44.55 5.54
C LEU A 97 15.62 45.85 4.94
#